data_AF-A0AAE1GC76-F1
#
_entry.id   AF-A0AAE1GC76-F1
#
_cell.length_a   1.000
_cell.length_b   1.000
_cell.length_c   1.000
_cell.angle_alpha   90.00
_cell.angle_beta   90.00
_cell.angle_gamma   90.00
#
_symmetry.space_group_name_H-M   'P 1'
#
loop_
_entity.id
_entity.type
_entity.pdbx_description
1 polymer ?
#
loop_
_entity_poly.entity_id
_entity_poly.type
_entity_poly.pdbx_seq_one_letter_code
_entity_poly.pdbx_strand_id
1 'polypeptide(L)'
;MNQSAVSRWALSLHKCSRLLKDVADMKDRNFKDDLGHKEETVSRMAYDEKDRTTIREKLELCIHPLKLIEHPQGLVNIVTRKMNPDTVNVENARIIGSQQRQQFESSWPDSISQL
;
A
#
# COMPACT_ATOMS: atom_id res chain seq x y z
N MET A 1 34.21 -18.63 12.17
CA MET A 1 32.81 -18.22 11.89
C MET A 1 32.11 -17.90 13.20
N ASN A 2 31.33 -16.82 13.26
CA ASN A 2 30.62 -16.40 14.48
C ASN A 2 29.47 -17.38 14.78
N GLN A 3 29.55 -18.12 15.89
CA GLN A 3 28.58 -19.15 16.30
C GLN A 3 27.14 -18.60 16.44
N SER A 4 26.99 -17.33 16.84
CA SER A 4 25.69 -16.64 16.91
C SER A 4 25.10 -16.39 15.52
N ALA A 5 25.93 -16.06 14.53
CA ALA A 5 25.47 -15.85 13.15
C ALA A 5 25.00 -17.16 12.52
N VAL A 6 25.73 -18.25 12.74
CA VAL A 6 25.35 -19.59 12.25
C VAL A 6 24.04 -20.05 12.89
N SER A 7 23.85 -19.82 14.20
CA SER A 7 22.64 -20.20 14.91
C SER A 7 21.41 -19.42 14.42
N ARG A 8 21.54 -18.11 14.16
CA ARG A 8 20.47 -17.29 13.58
C ARG A 8 20.10 -17.73 12.16
N TRP A 9 21.10 -18.03 11.34
CA TRP A 9 20.88 -18.52 9.99
C TRP A 9 20.17 -19.88 10.00
N ALA A 10 20.60 -20.82 10.84
CA ALA A 10 19.99 -22.14 10.97
C ALA A 10 18.52 -22.04 11.45
N LEU A 11 18.23 -21.16 12.41
CA LEU A 11 16.86 -20.92 12.88
C LEU A 11 15.98 -20.30 11.78
N SER A 12 16.51 -19.33 11.04
CA SER A 12 15.80 -18.70 9.93
C SER A 12 15.47 -19.73 8.84
N LEU A 13 16.46 -20.53 8.44
CA LEU A 13 16.29 -21.59 7.46
C LEU A 13 15.24 -22.61 7.93
N HIS A 14 15.32 -23.07 9.17
CA HIS A 14 14.35 -24.01 9.74
C HIS A 14 12.92 -23.47 9.70
N LYS A 15 12.72 -22.19 10.08
CA LYS A 15 11.40 -21.55 10.03
C LYS A 15 10.87 -21.44 8.60
N CYS A 16 11.71 -21.03 7.64
CA CYS A 16 11.32 -20.95 6.24
C CYS A 16 10.96 -22.33 5.67
N SER A 17 11.76 -23.36 5.95
CA SER A 17 11.48 -24.73 5.53
C SER A 17 10.19 -25.27 6.16
N ARG A 18 9.92 -24.94 7.43
CA ARG A 18 8.68 -25.34 8.11
C ARG A 18 7.45 -24.69 7.49
N LEU A 19 7.50 -23.38 7.23
CA LEU A 19 6.41 -22.66 6.57
C LEU A 19 6.11 -23.22 5.17
N LEU A 20 7.14 -23.50 4.37
CA LEU A 20 6.96 -24.09 3.04
C LEU A 20 6.31 -25.47 3.12
N LYS A 21 6.72 -26.28 4.09
CA LYS A 21 6.11 -27.59 4.32
C LYS A 21 4.67 -27.48 4.79
N ASP A 22 4.37 -26.57 5.72
CA ASP A 22 3.01 -26.40 6.23
C ASP A 22 2.05 -25.89 5.12
N VAL A 23 2.53 -25.03 4.21
CA VAL A 23 1.77 -24.61 3.01
C VAL A 23 1.56 -25.76 2.03
N ALA A 24 2.57 -26.61 1.80
CA ALA A 24 2.42 -27.80 0.99
C ALA A 24 1.44 -28.80 1.61
N ASP A 25 1.51 -29.01 2.93
CA ASP A 25 0.61 -29.88 3.70
C ASP A 25 -0.82 -29.31 3.77
N MET A 26 -1.01 -28.00 3.63
CA MET A 26 -2.34 -27.38 3.44
C MET A 26 -2.90 -27.66 2.05
N LYS A 27 -2.03 -27.73 1.02
CA LYS A 27 -2.42 -27.97 -0.36
C LYS A 27 -2.72 -29.45 -0.66
N ASP A 28 -1.97 -30.38 -0.07
CA ASP A 28 -2.12 -31.83 -0.29
C ASP A 28 -3.18 -32.49 0.62
N ARG A 29 -3.74 -31.71 1.56
CA ARG A 29 -4.91 -32.10 2.31
C ARG A 29 -6.11 -32.13 1.36
N ASN A 30 -6.34 -33.29 0.74
CA ASN A 30 -7.60 -33.70 0.09
C ASN A 30 -8.76 -33.72 1.11
N PHE A 31 -9.02 -32.59 1.77
CA PHE A 31 -10.35 -32.36 2.31
C PHE A 31 -11.25 -32.32 1.09
N LYS A 32 -12.23 -33.23 1.08
CA LYS A 32 -13.48 -32.95 0.37
C LYS A 32 -14.00 -31.69 1.04
N ASP A 33 -13.64 -30.60 0.40
CA ASP A 33 -13.89 -29.26 0.83
C ASP A 33 -15.39 -29.10 0.62
N ASP A 34 -16.17 -29.43 1.65
CA ASP A 34 -17.55 -28.99 1.80
C ASP A 34 -17.48 -27.47 2.09
N LEU A 35 -16.95 -26.73 1.11
CA LEU A 35 -16.54 -25.33 1.20
C LEU A 35 -17.70 -24.36 1.18
N GLY A 36 -18.93 -24.84 1.20
CA GLY A 36 -20.06 -23.97 1.45
C GLY A 36 -19.97 -23.45 2.88
N HIS A 37 -19.38 -22.27 3.08
CA HIS A 37 -19.67 -21.51 4.29
C HIS A 37 -21.20 -21.42 4.40
N LYS A 38 -21.77 -21.57 5.60
CA LYS A 38 -23.25 -21.53 5.76
C LYS A 38 -23.91 -20.24 5.20
N GLU A 39 -23.10 -19.21 4.94
CA GLU A 39 -23.47 -17.94 4.35
C GLU A 39 -23.30 -17.87 2.81
N GLU A 40 -22.62 -18.84 2.18
CA GLU A 40 -22.51 -18.98 0.72
C GLU A 40 -23.83 -19.48 0.14
N THR A 41 -24.79 -18.58 0.09
CA THR A 41 -25.95 -18.72 -0.81
C THR A 41 -25.50 -18.47 -2.24
N VAL A 42 -26.18 -19.07 -3.22
CA VAL A 42 -25.92 -18.85 -4.66
C VAL A 42 -25.91 -17.34 -4.99
N SER A 43 -26.78 -16.57 -4.34
CA SER A 43 -26.83 -15.11 -4.47
C SER A 43 -25.57 -14.42 -3.94
N ARG A 44 -24.99 -14.90 -2.83
CA ARG A 44 -23.73 -14.37 -2.28
C ARG A 44 -22.55 -14.69 -3.18
N MET A 45 -22.47 -15.92 -3.69
CA MET A 45 -21.44 -16.31 -4.66
C MET A 45 -21.48 -15.45 -5.93
N ALA A 46 -22.67 -15.21 -6.48
CA ALA A 46 -22.85 -14.35 -7.65
C ALA A 46 -22.48 -12.88 -7.36
N TYR A 47 -22.81 -12.38 -6.16
CA TYR A 47 -22.43 -11.05 -5.73
C TYR A 47 -20.91 -10.91 -5.57
N ASP A 48 -20.28 -11.86 -4.89
CA ASP A 48 -18.84 -11.85 -4.66
C ASP A 48 -18.06 -12.00 -5.98
N GLU A 49 -18.58 -12.78 -6.94
CA GLU A 49 -17.99 -12.88 -8.27
C GLU A 49 -18.12 -11.58 -9.07
N LYS A 50 -19.26 -10.91 -8.96
CA LYS A 50 -19.45 -9.58 -9.56
C LYS A 50 -18.51 -8.56 -8.92
N ASP A 51 -18.32 -8.61 -7.60
CA ASP A 51 -17.43 -7.70 -6.89
C ASP A 51 -15.96 -7.97 -7.26
N ARG A 52 -15.54 -9.23 -7.30
CA ARG A 52 -14.21 -9.64 -7.81
C ARG A 52 -13.96 -9.14 -9.23
N THR A 53 -14.95 -9.27 -10.11
CA THR A 53 -14.85 -8.79 -11.50
C THR A 53 -14.73 -7.27 -11.55
N THR A 54 -15.56 -6.56 -10.79
CA THR A 54 -15.53 -5.09 -10.69
C THR A 54 -14.19 -4.57 -10.16
N ILE A 55 -13.64 -5.24 -9.14
CA ILE A 55 -12.32 -4.92 -8.58
C ILE A 55 -11.24 -5.15 -9.64
N ARG A 56 -11.28 -6.29 -10.35
CA ARG A 56 -10.33 -6.60 -11.42
C ARG A 56 -10.34 -5.53 -12.52
N GLU A 57 -11.52 -5.17 -13.03
CA GLU A 57 -11.68 -4.12 -14.04
C GLU A 57 -11.11 -2.78 -13.55
N LYS A 58 -11.38 -2.39 -12.30
CA LYS A 58 -10.82 -1.16 -11.72
C LYS A 58 -9.30 -1.20 -11.59
N LEU A 59 -8.74 -2.36 -11.22
CA LEU A 59 -7.30 -2.54 -11.10
C LEU A 59 -6.59 -2.55 -12.45
N GLU A 60 -7.22 -3.10 -13.49
CA GLU A 60 -6.72 -3.05 -14.87
C GLU A 60 -6.69 -1.63 -15.43
N LEU A 61 -7.63 -0.77 -15.02
CA LEU A 61 -7.63 0.66 -15.36
C LEU A 61 -6.59 1.47 -14.58
N CYS A 62 -6.05 0.93 -13.48
CA CYS A 62 -4.99 1.57 -12.72
C CYS A 62 -3.64 1.29 -13.40
N ILE A 63 -2.80 2.33 -13.52
CA ILE A 63 -1.45 2.17 -14.07
C ILE A 63 -0.71 1.10 -13.26
N HIS A 64 -0.25 0.06 -13.96
CA HIS A 64 0.32 -1.10 -13.29
C HIS A 64 1.62 -0.70 -12.56
N PRO A 65 1.71 -0.85 -11.23
CA PRO A 65 2.80 -0.28 -10.43
C PRO A 65 4.18 -0.83 -10.82
N LEU A 66 4.23 -2.00 -11.45
CA LEU A 66 5.47 -2.66 -11.90
C LEU A 66 5.82 -2.40 -13.37
N LYS A 67 4.95 -1.75 -14.15
CA LYS A 67 5.22 -1.45 -15.56
C LYS A 67 5.66 -0.01 -15.74
N LEU A 68 6.87 0.29 -15.30
CA LEU A 68 7.47 1.64 -15.29
C LEU A 68 7.33 2.42 -16.62
N ILE A 69 7.29 1.73 -17.77
CA ILE A 69 7.14 2.33 -19.09
C ILE A 69 5.75 2.97 -19.29
N GLU A 70 4.72 2.45 -18.63
CA GLU A 70 3.34 2.95 -18.71
C GLU A 70 3.08 4.10 -17.71
N HIS A 71 4.04 4.44 -16.83
CA HIS A 71 3.88 5.55 -15.88
C HIS A 71 4.20 6.88 -16.56
N PRO A 72 3.35 7.91 -16.39
CA PRO A 72 3.72 9.27 -16.80
C PRO A 72 5.01 9.70 -16.08
N GLN A 73 5.96 10.26 -16.83
CA GLN A 73 7.21 10.75 -16.27
C GLN A 73 6.96 11.85 -15.24
N GLY A 74 7.49 11.69 -14.02
CA GLY A 74 7.36 12.65 -12.92
C GLY A 74 6.68 12.05 -11.68
N LEU A 75 6.61 12.84 -10.59
CA LEU A 75 5.98 12.41 -9.34
C LEU A 75 4.48 12.75 -9.35
N VAL A 76 3.60 11.74 -9.28
CA VAL A 76 2.16 11.97 -9.09
C VAL A 76 1.86 12.23 -7.63
N ASN A 77 1.20 13.35 -7.33
CA ASN A 77 0.61 13.57 -6.01
C ASN A 77 -0.65 12.69 -5.87
N ILE A 78 -0.64 11.74 -4.94
CA ILE A 78 -1.73 10.77 -4.75
C ILE A 78 -3.04 11.45 -4.31
N VAL A 79 -2.96 12.54 -3.54
CA VAL A 79 -4.12 13.26 -2.99
C VAL A 79 -4.77 14.12 -4.07
N THR A 80 -3.97 14.88 -4.82
CA THR A 80 -4.50 15.82 -5.83
C THR A 80 -4.63 15.19 -7.21
N ARG A 81 -4.06 14.00 -7.42
CA ARG A 81 -3.90 13.31 -8.71
C ARG A 81 -3.20 14.16 -9.79
N LYS A 82 -2.47 15.19 -9.38
CA LYS A 82 -1.73 16.08 -10.30
C LYS A 82 -0.28 15.62 -10.39
N MET A 83 0.30 15.76 -11.58
CA MET A 83 1.73 15.63 -11.78
C MET A 83 2.44 16.78 -11.07
N ASN A 84 3.42 16.48 -10.22
CA ASN A 84 4.32 17.49 -9.72
C ASN A 84 5.27 17.92 -10.84
N PRO A 85 5.53 19.22 -10.99
CA PRO A 85 6.59 19.71 -11.86
C PRO A 85 7.94 19.10 -11.44
N ASP A 86 8.81 18.78 -12.41
CA ASP A 86 10.21 18.37 -12.14
C ASP A 86 11.07 19.50 -11.54
N THR A 87 10.50 20.69 -11.41
CA THR A 87 11.15 21.83 -10.78
C THR A 87 10.88 21.84 -9.28
N VAL A 88 11.87 21.37 -8.51
CA VAL A 88 11.89 21.55 -7.06
C VAL A 88 12.24 23.02 -6.80
N ASN A 89 11.30 23.78 -6.24
CA ASN A 89 11.46 25.20 -5.93
C ASN A 89 12.28 25.44 -4.65
N VAL A 90 13.40 24.71 -4.49
CA VAL A 90 14.27 24.77 -3.31
C VAL A 90 14.68 26.22 -3.01
N GLU A 91 14.99 26.98 -4.06
CA GLU A 91 15.40 28.39 -3.96
C GLU A 91 14.32 29.30 -3.36
N ASN A 92 13.05 28.94 -3.57
CA ASN A 92 11.91 29.70 -3.07
C ASN A 92 11.36 29.15 -1.75
N ALA A 93 11.89 28.04 -1.22
CA ALA A 93 11.37 27.38 -0.03
C ALA A 93 11.33 28.33 1.17
N ARG A 94 12.36 29.18 1.35
CA ARG A 94 12.40 30.17 2.43
C ARG A 94 11.32 31.25 2.28
N ILE A 95 11.09 31.71 1.04
CA ILE A 95 10.09 32.75 0.74
C ILE A 95 8.69 32.18 0.98
N ILE A 96 8.42 30.98 0.45
CA ILE A 96 7.14 30.28 0.61
C ILE A 96 6.85 30.02 2.09
N GLY A 97 7.83 29.50 2.84
CA GLY A 97 7.68 29.26 4.27
C GLY A 97 7.40 30.54 5.06
N SER A 98 8.05 31.66 4.68
CA SER A 98 7.81 32.96 5.33
C SER A 98 6.39 33.49 5.04
N GLN A 99 5.91 33.34 3.81
CA GLN A 99 4.55 33.75 3.42
C GLN A 99 3.48 32.89 4.10
N GLN A 100 3.68 31.57 4.14
CA GLN A 100 2.77 30.64 4.81
C GLN A 100 2.72 30.92 6.32
N ARG A 101 3.86 31.25 6.94
CA ARG A 101 3.90 31.64 8.35
C ARG A 101 3.08 32.91 8.60
N GLN A 102 3.27 33.96 7.80
CA GLN A 102 2.49 35.20 7.93
C GLN A 102 0.99 34.97 7.74
N GLN A 103 0.59 34.18 6.75
CA GLN A 103 -0.82 33.84 6.54
C GLN A 103 -1.40 33.07 7.73
N PHE A 104 -0.63 32.11 8.27
CA PHE A 104 -1.03 31.36 9.45
C PHE A 104 -1.17 32.26 10.68
N GLU A 105 -0.17 33.12 10.96
CA GLU A 105 -0.21 34.10 12.06
C GLU A 105 -1.38 35.08 11.89
N SER A 106 -1.70 35.51 10.68
CA SER A 106 -2.86 36.39 10.41
C SER A 106 -4.21 35.71 10.61
N SER A 107 -4.24 34.37 10.60
CA SER A 107 -5.45 33.59 10.87
C SER A 107 -5.65 33.29 12.36
N TRP A 108 -4.74 33.75 13.23
CA TRP A 108 -4.86 33.53 14.65
C TRP A 108 -6.01 34.34 15.25
N PRO A 109 -6.78 33.77 16.18
CA PRO A 109 -7.71 34.53 17.00
C PRO A 109 -6.95 35.60 17.81
N ASP A 110 -7.55 36.78 17.97
CA ASP A 110 -6.96 37.93 18.69
C ASP A 110 -6.42 37.59 20.10
N SER A 111 -6.97 36.54 20.73
CA SER A 111 -6.54 36.04 22.03
C SER A 111 -5.13 35.43 22.06
N ILE A 112 -4.57 35.04 20.91
CA ILE A 112 -3.23 34.45 20.78
C ILE A 112 -2.20 35.50 20.34
N SER A 113 -2.64 36.56 19.65
CA SER A 113 -1.81 37.62 19.06
C SER A 113 -1.18 38.58 20.08
N GLN A 114 -1.46 38.41 21.39
CA GLN A 114 -1.02 39.30 22.48
C GLN A 114 -0.04 38.65 23.48
N LEU A 115 0.42 37.42 23.20
CA LEU A 115 1.51 36.74 23.94
C LEU A 115 2.85 36.96 23.26
#